data_AF-A0A380DRK9-F1
#
_entry.id   AF-A0A380DRK9-F1
#
_cell.length_a   1.000
_cell.length_b   1.000
_cell.length_c   1.000
_cell.angle_alpha   90.00
_cell.angle_beta   90.00
_cell.angle_gamma   90.00
#
_symmetry.space_group_name_H-M   'P 1'
#
loop_
_entity.id
_entity.type
_entity.pdbx_description
1 polymer ?
#
loop_
_entity_poly.entity_id
_entity_poly.type
_entity_poly.pdbx_seq_one_letter_code
_entity_poly.pdbx_strand_id
1 'polypeptide(L)'
;MLNKFLSNEENQSHSNRLTDKLQGSDKINHAMIEKLAKSNASTQHYTYHKLNTLQSLDQRIANTQLPKNQKSDLMSEVNKTKERIKSQRNIILEELARTDDKKHATQSILESIFNKDEADKILKDIRVDGKTDQQIADQITRHIDQLSLTTSDDLLTS
;
A
#
# COMPACT_ATOMS: atom_id res chain seq x y z
N MET A 1 21.35 -31.42 7.80
CA MET A 1 20.57 -30.63 6.83
C MET A 1 19.17 -30.29 7.37
N LEU A 2 19.05 -29.83 8.63
CA LEU A 2 17.74 -29.58 9.26
C LEU A 2 17.37 -28.08 9.35
N ASN A 3 18.37 -27.18 9.44
CA ASN A 3 18.13 -25.73 9.50
C ASN A 3 17.53 -25.14 8.22
N LYS A 4 17.74 -25.77 7.05
CA LYS A 4 17.27 -25.22 5.76
C LYS A 4 15.77 -25.39 5.54
N PHE A 5 15.14 -26.35 6.21
CA PHE A 5 13.69 -26.61 6.08
C PHE A 5 12.87 -25.74 7.03
N LEU A 6 13.34 -25.53 8.27
CA LEU A 6 12.66 -24.66 9.25
C LEU A 6 12.65 -23.19 8.82
N SER A 7 13.74 -22.69 8.25
CA SER A 7 13.80 -21.32 7.74
C SER A 7 12.85 -21.08 6.56
N ASN A 8 12.53 -22.10 5.77
CA ASN A 8 11.63 -21.94 4.63
C ASN A 8 10.16 -21.83 5.06
N GLU A 9 9.72 -22.62 6.04
CA GLU A 9 8.34 -22.54 6.55
C GLU A 9 8.06 -21.23 7.29
N GLU A 10 9.01 -20.75 8.10
CA GLU A 10 8.88 -19.46 8.79
C GLU A 10 8.84 -18.28 7.81
N ASN A 11 9.69 -18.29 6.77
CA ASN A 11 9.69 -17.26 5.73
C ASN A 11 8.41 -17.29 4.88
N GLN A 12 7.89 -18.48 4.54
CA GLN A 12 6.62 -18.59 3.81
C GLN A 12 5.43 -18.13 4.67
N SER A 13 5.40 -18.51 5.95
CA SER A 13 4.36 -18.05 6.88
C SER A 13 4.41 -16.53 7.08
N HIS A 14 5.61 -15.96 7.18
CA HIS A 14 5.79 -14.52 7.29
C HIS A 14 5.36 -13.79 6.02
N SER A 15 5.76 -14.29 4.85
CA SER A 15 5.39 -13.73 3.55
C SER A 15 3.88 -13.74 3.35
N ASN A 16 3.20 -14.86 3.57
CA ASN A 16 1.73 -14.96 3.43
C ASN A 16 1.01 -13.97 4.37
N ARG A 17 1.51 -13.78 5.60
CA ARG A 17 0.96 -12.81 6.55
C ARG A 17 1.22 -11.36 6.14
N LEU A 18 2.30 -11.10 5.40
CA LEU A 18 2.62 -9.79 4.84
C LEU A 18 1.71 -9.50 3.64
N THR A 19 1.54 -10.47 2.75
CA THR A 19 0.61 -10.45 1.62
C THR A 19 -0.79 -10.04 2.07
N ASP A 20 -1.41 -10.77 3.02
CA ASP A 20 -2.79 -10.53 3.45
C ASP A 20 -3.01 -9.13 4.04
N LYS A 21 -1.97 -8.54 4.64
CA LYS A 21 -2.06 -7.22 5.27
C LYS A 21 -1.81 -6.08 4.29
N LEU A 22 -1.03 -6.33 3.25
CA LEU A 22 -0.69 -5.33 2.25
C LEU A 22 -1.60 -5.39 1.02
N GLN A 23 -2.18 -6.55 0.72
CA GLN A 23 -3.18 -6.72 -0.33
C GLN A 23 -4.57 -6.25 0.12
N GLY A 24 -5.30 -5.68 -0.83
CA GLY A 24 -6.68 -5.24 -0.63
C GLY A 24 -6.84 -3.72 -0.48
N SER A 25 -7.69 -3.16 -1.33
CA SER A 25 -8.19 -1.78 -1.23
C SER A 25 -9.70 -1.82 -1.03
N ASP A 26 -10.24 -1.07 -0.07
CA ASP A 26 -11.68 -0.81 -0.06
C ASP A 26 -12.07 0.15 -1.19
N LYS A 27 -13.38 0.28 -1.43
CA LYS A 27 -13.93 1.14 -2.49
C LYS A 27 -13.55 2.61 -2.35
N ILE A 28 -13.40 3.12 -1.13
CA ILE A 28 -12.97 4.50 -0.86
C ILE A 28 -11.49 4.65 -1.21
N ASN A 29 -10.65 3.71 -0.80
CA ASN A 29 -9.23 3.68 -1.17
C ASN A 29 -9.06 3.61 -2.69
N HIS A 30 -9.79 2.70 -3.36
CA HIS A 30 -9.74 2.54 -4.81
C HIS A 30 -10.14 3.82 -5.56
N ALA A 31 -11.31 4.40 -5.24
CA ALA A 31 -11.77 5.65 -5.85
C ALA A 31 -10.81 6.83 -5.59
N MET A 32 -10.16 6.85 -4.42
CA MET A 32 -9.14 7.84 -4.11
C MET A 32 -7.88 7.63 -4.96
N ILE A 33 -7.41 6.40 -5.13
CA ILE A 33 -6.24 6.08 -5.95
C ILE A 33 -6.50 6.47 -7.41
N GLU A 34 -7.68 6.16 -7.96
CA GLU A 34 -8.07 6.62 -9.31
C GLU A 34 -8.00 8.14 -9.45
N LYS A 35 -8.48 8.86 -8.45
CA LYS A 35 -8.44 10.34 -8.43
C LYS A 35 -6.99 10.85 -8.37
N LEU A 36 -6.15 10.24 -7.55
CA LEU A 36 -4.74 10.62 -7.40
C LEU A 36 -3.94 10.34 -8.67
N ALA A 37 -4.18 9.21 -9.33
CA ALA A 37 -3.55 8.84 -10.59
C ALA A 37 -3.80 9.89 -11.69
N LYS A 38 -5.01 10.46 -11.75
CA LYS A 38 -5.37 11.55 -12.68
C LYS A 38 -4.71 12.90 -12.37
N SER A 39 -4.15 13.07 -11.17
CA SER A 39 -3.65 14.36 -10.68
C SER A 39 -2.12 14.52 -10.71
N ASN A 40 -1.37 13.52 -11.22
CA ASN A 40 0.10 13.50 -11.18
C ASN A 40 0.68 13.81 -9.78
N ALA A 41 0.04 13.31 -8.71
CA ALA A 41 0.47 13.55 -7.35
C ALA A 41 1.93 13.09 -7.15
N SER A 42 2.72 13.91 -6.44
CA SER A 42 4.13 13.64 -6.15
C SER A 42 4.31 12.27 -5.51
N THR A 43 5.39 11.59 -5.88
CA THR A 43 5.83 10.34 -5.23
C THR A 43 6.36 10.58 -3.82
N GLN A 44 6.75 11.81 -3.51
CA GLN A 44 7.18 12.20 -2.18
C GLN A 44 5.93 12.44 -1.32
N HIS A 45 5.87 11.82 -0.13
CA HIS A 45 4.74 11.95 0.80
C HIS A 45 3.41 11.36 0.29
N TYR A 46 3.48 10.33 -0.56
CA TYR A 46 2.31 9.70 -1.17
C TYR A 46 1.24 9.26 -0.15
N THR A 47 1.62 8.54 0.92
CA THR A 47 0.65 8.12 1.95
C THR A 47 0.06 9.33 2.69
N TYR A 48 0.85 10.38 2.92
CA TYR A 48 0.36 11.60 3.56
C TYR A 48 -0.69 12.30 2.69
N HIS A 49 -0.49 12.36 1.37
CA HIS A 49 -1.49 12.87 0.43
C HIS A 49 -2.80 12.07 0.46
N LYS A 50 -2.72 10.74 0.56
CA LYS A 50 -3.90 9.88 0.77
C LYS A 50 -4.66 10.26 2.03
N LEU A 51 -3.96 10.34 3.17
CA LEU A 51 -4.57 10.67 4.46
C LEU A 51 -5.19 12.08 4.48
N ASN A 52 -4.54 13.07 3.88
CA ASN A 52 -5.09 14.42 3.74
C ASN A 52 -6.34 14.48 2.85
N THR A 53 -6.37 13.66 1.80
CA THR A 53 -7.54 13.54 0.92
C THR A 53 -8.73 12.99 1.69
N LEU A 54 -8.52 11.95 2.51
CA LEU A 54 -9.56 11.38 3.38
C LEU A 54 -9.97 12.33 4.50
N GLN A 55 -9.04 13.15 5.04
CA GLN A 55 -9.38 14.19 6.00
C GLN A 55 -10.29 15.26 5.39
N SER A 56 -10.03 15.64 4.14
CA SER A 56 -10.89 16.57 3.40
C SER A 56 -12.26 15.93 3.10
N LEU A 57 -12.31 14.62 2.87
CA LEU A 57 -13.56 13.88 2.68
C LEU A 57 -14.41 13.87 3.95
N ASP A 58 -13.83 13.69 5.13
CA ASP A 58 -14.57 13.79 6.41
C ASP A 58 -15.26 15.14 6.57
N GLN A 59 -14.52 16.23 6.32
CA GLN A 59 -15.05 17.59 6.42
C GLN A 59 -16.22 17.78 5.45
N ARG A 60 -16.12 17.23 4.24
CA ARG A 60 -17.21 17.27 3.26
C ARG A 60 -18.42 16.47 3.72
N ILE A 61 -18.23 15.23 4.23
CA ILE A 61 -19.31 14.38 4.75
C ILE A 61 -20.05 15.09 5.89
N ALA A 62 -19.31 15.68 6.83
CA ALA A 62 -19.88 16.42 7.95
C ALA A 62 -20.82 17.54 7.49
N ASN A 63 -20.44 18.24 6.42
CA ASN A 63 -21.17 19.38 5.84
C ASN A 63 -22.27 18.99 4.83
N THR A 64 -22.47 17.70 4.53
CA THR A 64 -23.56 17.28 3.63
C THR A 64 -24.94 17.45 4.26
N GLN A 65 -26.01 17.36 3.46
CA GLN A 65 -27.40 17.31 3.94
C GLN A 65 -27.90 15.87 4.18
N LEU A 66 -26.98 14.88 4.24
CA LEU A 66 -27.35 13.48 4.45
C LEU A 66 -27.96 13.25 5.85
N PRO A 67 -28.90 12.29 5.99
CA PRO A 67 -29.36 11.77 7.27
C PRO A 67 -28.22 11.40 8.22
N LYS A 68 -28.43 11.60 9.53
CA LYS A 68 -27.39 11.40 10.57
C LYS A 68 -26.78 9.99 10.54
N ASN A 69 -27.59 8.96 10.36
CA ASN A 69 -27.13 7.57 10.25
C ASN A 69 -26.22 7.38 9.02
N GLN A 70 -26.63 7.86 7.85
CA GLN A 70 -25.82 7.77 6.63
C GLN A 70 -24.50 8.53 6.74
N LYS A 71 -24.48 9.71 7.38
CA LYS A 71 -23.23 10.42 7.67
C LYS A 71 -22.32 9.60 8.57
N SER A 72 -22.87 9.02 9.64
CA SER A 72 -22.11 8.20 10.59
C SER A 72 -21.50 6.98 9.90
N ASP A 73 -22.27 6.29 9.06
CA ASP A 73 -21.80 5.12 8.31
C ASP A 73 -20.66 5.50 7.36
N LEU A 74 -20.82 6.59 6.59
CA LEU A 74 -19.77 7.09 5.69
C LEU A 74 -18.50 7.50 6.44
N MET A 75 -18.63 8.22 7.57
CA MET A 75 -17.48 8.60 8.40
C MET A 75 -16.77 7.37 8.97
N SER A 76 -17.52 6.34 9.35
CA SER A 76 -16.96 5.06 9.84
C SER A 76 -16.14 4.37 8.74
N GLU A 77 -16.66 4.29 7.52
CA GLU A 77 -15.93 3.69 6.39
C GLU A 77 -14.67 4.50 6.03
N VAL A 78 -14.74 5.83 5.99
CA VAL A 78 -13.55 6.68 5.76
C VAL A 78 -12.49 6.46 6.85
N ASN A 79 -12.90 6.36 8.11
CA ASN A 79 -11.97 6.08 9.21
C ASN A 79 -11.33 4.70 9.08
N LYS A 80 -12.09 3.66 8.73
CA LYS A 80 -11.52 2.33 8.45
C LYS A 80 -10.50 2.38 7.32
N THR A 81 -10.78 3.12 6.25
CA THR A 81 -9.82 3.32 5.16
C THR A 81 -8.53 3.99 5.64
N LYS A 82 -8.63 5.06 6.44
CA LYS A 82 -7.45 5.73 7.01
C LYS A 82 -6.61 4.79 7.87
N GLU A 83 -7.23 4.02 8.74
CA GLU A 83 -6.52 3.08 9.61
C GLU A 83 -5.87 1.95 8.81
N ARG A 84 -6.51 1.46 7.74
CA ARG A 84 -5.87 0.48 6.84
C ARG A 84 -4.64 1.06 6.17
N ILE A 85 -4.72 2.29 5.63
CA ILE A 85 -3.60 2.97 4.98
C ILE A 85 -2.43 3.17 5.96
N LYS A 86 -2.71 3.60 7.21
CA LYS A 86 -1.69 3.73 8.25
C LYS A 86 -1.05 2.39 8.59
N SER A 87 -1.87 1.35 8.77
CA SER A 87 -1.40 0.00 9.08
C SER A 87 -0.48 -0.54 7.99
N GLN A 88 -0.89 -0.44 6.72
CA GLN A 88 -0.08 -0.86 5.57
C GLN A 88 1.25 -0.11 5.52
N ARG A 89 1.24 1.21 5.70
CA ARG A 89 2.49 2.00 5.75
C ARG A 89 3.40 1.54 6.89
N ASN A 90 2.85 1.34 8.08
CA ASN A 90 3.63 0.93 9.25
C ASN A 90 4.29 -0.43 9.06
N ILE A 91 3.56 -1.38 8.46
CA ILE A 91 4.12 -2.70 8.12
C ILE A 91 5.30 -2.56 7.16
N ILE A 92 5.15 -1.77 6.08
CA ILE A 92 6.24 -1.54 5.13
C ILE A 92 7.45 -0.89 5.84
N LEU A 93 7.21 0.08 6.72
CA LEU A 93 8.28 0.74 7.49
C LEU A 93 8.97 -0.22 8.45
N GLU A 94 8.22 -1.09 9.12
CA GLU A 94 8.78 -2.12 10.01
C GLU A 94 9.66 -3.09 9.22
N GLU A 95 9.22 -3.57 8.05
CA GLU A 95 10.03 -4.45 7.20
C GLU A 95 11.30 -3.76 6.69
N LEU A 96 11.20 -2.49 6.26
CA LEU A 96 12.37 -1.71 5.86
C LEU A 96 13.36 -1.50 7.02
N ALA A 97 12.88 -1.34 8.25
CA ALA A 97 13.71 -1.09 9.43
C ALA A 97 14.42 -2.34 9.96
N ARG A 98 14.04 -3.56 9.53
CA ARG A 98 14.65 -4.82 10.01
C ARG A 98 16.06 -5.07 9.51
N THR A 99 16.50 -4.38 8.47
CA THR A 99 17.82 -4.54 7.87
C THR A 99 18.34 -3.23 7.30
N ASP A 100 19.66 -3.09 7.27
CA ASP A 100 20.34 -1.99 6.59
C ASP A 100 20.36 -2.18 5.07
N ASP A 101 20.18 -3.42 4.58
CA ASP A 101 20.03 -3.70 3.14
C ASP A 101 18.60 -3.36 2.67
N LYS A 102 18.41 -2.06 2.38
CA LYS A 102 17.11 -1.52 1.93
C LYS A 102 16.67 -2.10 0.59
N LYS A 103 17.60 -2.51 -0.27
CA LYS A 103 17.26 -3.12 -1.56
C LYS A 103 16.67 -4.50 -1.34
N HIS A 104 17.30 -5.31 -0.49
CA HIS A 104 16.77 -6.62 -0.13
C HIS A 104 15.42 -6.52 0.58
N ALA A 105 15.28 -5.63 1.57
CA ALA A 105 14.00 -5.41 2.25
C ALA A 105 12.88 -5.01 1.28
N THR A 106 13.17 -4.08 0.36
CA THR A 106 12.19 -3.66 -0.65
C THR A 106 11.80 -4.81 -1.55
N GLN A 107 12.75 -5.62 -2.01
CA GLN A 107 12.49 -6.81 -2.81
C GLN A 107 11.59 -7.80 -2.07
N SER A 108 11.89 -8.12 -0.80
CA SER A 108 11.08 -9.05 0.00
C SER A 108 9.64 -8.57 0.18
N ILE A 109 9.43 -7.26 0.40
CA ILE A 109 8.10 -6.68 0.48
C ILE A 109 7.35 -6.83 -0.85
N LEU A 110 8.00 -6.51 -1.97
CA LEU A 110 7.39 -6.63 -3.29
C LEU A 110 7.06 -8.09 -3.64
N GLU A 111 8.00 -9.02 -3.44
CA GLU A 111 7.78 -10.45 -3.70
C GLU A 111 6.72 -11.08 -2.79
N SER A 112 6.36 -10.43 -1.68
CA SER A 112 5.20 -10.86 -0.87
C SER A 112 3.85 -10.47 -1.49
N ILE A 113 3.79 -9.49 -2.38
CA ILE A 113 2.53 -8.97 -2.94
C ILE A 113 2.38 -9.34 -4.41
N PHE A 114 3.50 -9.32 -5.14
CA PHE A 114 3.60 -9.49 -6.57
C PHE A 114 4.28 -10.81 -6.89
N ASN A 115 4.05 -11.32 -8.11
CA ASN A 115 4.92 -12.39 -8.61
C ASN A 115 6.35 -11.85 -8.81
N LYS A 116 7.32 -12.76 -8.90
CA LYS A 116 8.75 -12.41 -9.00
C LYS A 116 9.05 -11.44 -10.14
N ASP A 117 8.45 -11.66 -11.32
CA ASP A 117 8.72 -10.84 -12.51
C ASP A 117 8.19 -9.41 -12.36
N GLU A 118 7.01 -9.25 -11.77
CA GLU A 118 6.44 -7.94 -11.41
C GLU A 118 7.23 -7.26 -10.30
N ALA A 119 7.61 -7.98 -9.26
CA ALA A 119 8.45 -7.47 -8.18
C ALA A 119 9.79 -6.95 -8.72
N ASP A 120 10.45 -7.70 -9.61
CA ASP A 120 11.71 -7.31 -10.24
C ASP A 120 11.56 -6.08 -11.16
N LYS A 121 10.41 -5.95 -11.85
CA LYS A 121 10.10 -4.74 -12.64
C LYS A 121 9.92 -3.53 -11.75
N ILE A 122 9.09 -3.63 -10.71
CA ILE A 122 8.82 -2.54 -9.77
C ILE A 122 10.10 -2.13 -9.02
N LEU A 123 10.92 -3.10 -8.60
CA LEU A 123 12.16 -2.84 -7.87
C LEU A 123 13.13 -1.95 -8.67
N LYS A 124 13.13 -2.03 -10.00
CA LYS A 124 13.95 -1.16 -10.87
C LYS A 124 13.48 0.30 -10.86
N ASP A 125 12.20 0.53 -10.60
CA ASP A 125 11.59 1.86 -10.54
C ASP A 125 11.72 2.50 -9.15
N ILE A 126 11.96 1.69 -8.11
CA ILE A 126 12.17 2.17 -6.74
C ILE A 126 13.61 2.62 -6.54
N ARG A 127 13.77 3.87 -6.10
CA ARG A 127 15.05 4.40 -5.63
C ARG A 127 15.21 4.10 -4.15
N VAL A 128 16.22 3.30 -3.82
CA VAL A 128 16.61 2.98 -2.43
C VAL A 128 17.81 3.81 -1.97
N ASP A 129 18.79 4.04 -2.85
CA ASP A 129 20.02 4.75 -2.50
C ASP A 129 19.75 6.22 -2.16
N GLY A 130 20.28 6.64 -1.00
CA GLY A 130 20.08 8.01 -0.49
C GLY A 130 18.63 8.35 -0.13
N LYS A 131 17.76 7.34 0.03
CA LYS A 131 16.37 7.52 0.48
C LYS A 131 16.18 7.07 1.91
N THR A 132 15.27 7.74 2.60
CA THR A 132 14.83 7.31 3.93
C THR A 132 13.77 6.20 3.81
N ASP A 133 13.60 5.39 4.85
CA ASP A 133 12.56 4.35 4.89
C ASP A 133 11.16 4.93 4.60
N GLN A 134 10.89 6.17 5.02
CA GLN A 134 9.64 6.87 4.70
C GLN A 134 9.46 7.09 3.20
N GLN A 135 10.53 7.50 2.51
CA GLN A 135 10.51 7.74 1.06
C GLN A 135 10.44 6.44 0.27
N ILE A 136 11.05 5.37 0.75
CA ILE A 136 10.95 4.04 0.14
C ILE A 136 9.53 3.49 0.35
N ALA A 137 8.97 3.61 1.56
CA ALA A 137 7.60 3.19 1.86
C ALA A 137 6.55 3.92 1.01
N ASP A 138 6.72 5.22 0.77
CA ASP A 138 5.86 5.99 -0.13
C ASP A 138 5.92 5.47 -1.58
N GLN A 139 7.11 5.11 -2.08
CA GLN A 139 7.28 4.51 -3.40
C GLN A 139 6.61 3.13 -3.49
N ILE A 140 6.86 2.24 -2.51
CA ILE A 140 6.26 0.90 -2.46
C ILE A 140 4.72 1.01 -2.43
N THR A 141 4.17 1.85 -1.55
CA THR A 141 2.71 2.03 -1.40
C THR A 141 2.08 2.48 -2.71
N ARG A 142 2.75 3.36 -3.47
CA ARG A 142 2.25 3.82 -4.77
C ARG A 142 2.17 2.69 -5.79
N HIS A 143 3.18 1.82 -5.86
CA HIS A 143 3.15 0.69 -6.79
C HIS A 143 2.08 -0.34 -6.42
N ILE A 144 1.90 -0.62 -5.12
CA ILE A 144 0.80 -1.47 -4.62
C ILE A 144 -0.56 -0.88 -5.03
N ASP A 145 -0.75 0.43 -4.84
CA ASP A 145 -1.99 1.11 -5.21
C ASP A 145 -2.21 1.13 -6.73
N GLN A 146 -1.17 1.29 -7.55
CA GLN A 146 -1.27 1.22 -9.01
C GLN A 146 -1.72 -0.16 -9.49
N LEU A 147 -1.27 -1.24 -8.86
CA LEU A 147 -1.79 -2.58 -9.14
C LEU A 147 -3.27 -2.71 -8.80
N SER A 148 -3.73 -2.08 -7.73
CA SER A 148 -5.16 -2.12 -7.38
C SER A 148 -6.06 -1.45 -8.43
N LEU A 149 -5.49 -0.64 -9.34
CA LEU A 149 -6.20 -0.02 -10.47
C LEU A 149 -6.21 -0.89 -11.74
N THR A 150 -5.31 -1.88 -11.88
CA THR A 150 -5.35 -2.77 -13.04
C THR A 150 -6.52 -3.72 -12.88
N THR A 151 -7.54 -3.53 -13.71
CA THR A 151 -8.70 -4.44 -13.76
C THR A 151 -8.30 -5.77 -14.38
N SER A 152 -9.01 -6.86 -14.08
CA SER A 152 -8.74 -8.17 -14.67
C SER A 152 -8.75 -8.16 -16.21
N ASP A 153 -9.46 -7.23 -16.85
CA ASP A 153 -9.47 -7.09 -18.31
C ASP A 153 -8.16 -6.52 -18.88
N ASP A 154 -7.45 -5.65 -18.14
CA ASP A 154 -6.13 -5.14 -18.53
C ASP A 154 -5.03 -6.21 -18.38
N LEU A 155 -5.23 -7.16 -17.46
CA LEU A 155 -4.31 -8.28 -17.22
C LEU A 155 -4.45 -9.41 -18.26
N LEU A 156 -5.60 -9.49 -18.96
CA LEU A 156 -5.87 -10.48 -20.01
C LEU A 156 -5.52 -10.00 -21.42
N THR A 157 -5.07 -8.74 -21.55
CA THR A 157 -4.67 -8.12 -22.83
C THR A 157 -3.15 -7.92 -22.98
N SER A 158 -2.34 -8.34 -21.99
CA SER A 158 -0.87 -8.32 -22.05
C SER A 158 -0.25 -9.63 -22.51
#